data_AF-A0A813CGK0-F1
#
_entry.id   AF-A0A813CGK0-F1
#
_cell.length_a   1.000
_cell.length_b   1.000
_cell.length_c   1.000
_cell.angle_alpha   90.00
_cell.angle_beta   90.00
_cell.angle_gamma   90.00
#
_symmetry.space_group_name_H-M   'P 1'
#
loop_
_entity.id
_entity.type
_entity.pdbx_description
1 polymer ?
#
loop_
_entity_poly.entity_id
_entity_poly.type
_entity_poly.pdbx_seq_one_letter_code
_entity_poly.pdbx_strand_id
1 'polypeptide(L)'
;MALPRPLAQGSPEVALVTWEEGVCLSEVIRRPFTASSMEDSEIAARMTAAKMLARVFWKLLFRHRIALGGLCAGNVLLRTAMDDEDHYQVVLLRCGLCRQVDQATVDDVREIASAVHRGASPRELGELFLSRVHGRAGGRPEEVVDPEGFYSSIASLLGLTCLAESGGSGVTQPLRGALLLHRGLEKLRSHGVRASAAHLQVATAAVAAHGVCSRLDPFSDGCLYEALLEVEGGKF
;
A
#
# COMPACT_ATOMS: atom_id res chain seq x y z
N MET A 1 0.05 -16.12 3.13
CA MET A 1 -1.11 -15.80 2.27
C MET A 1 -1.39 -17.02 1.41
N ALA A 2 -2.67 -17.35 1.24
CA ALA A 2 -3.10 -18.33 0.26
C ALA A 2 -3.83 -17.65 -0.90
N LEU A 3 -3.86 -18.35 -2.05
CA LEU A 3 -4.64 -18.00 -3.22
C LEU A 3 -5.45 -19.25 -3.61
N PRO A 4 -6.70 -19.11 -4.07
CA PRO A 4 -7.42 -20.19 -4.69
C PRO A 4 -6.60 -20.79 -5.84
N ARG A 5 -6.45 -22.12 -5.87
CA ARG A 5 -5.66 -22.83 -6.89
C ARG A 5 -6.54 -23.18 -8.08
N PRO A 6 -6.08 -22.98 -9.33
CA PRO A 6 -6.82 -23.43 -10.50
C PRO A 6 -7.03 -24.96 -10.49
N LEU A 7 -8.25 -25.42 -10.73
CA LEU A 7 -8.60 -26.86 -10.72
C LEU A 7 -8.61 -27.50 -12.12
N ALA A 8 -8.68 -26.70 -13.19
CA ALA A 8 -8.64 -27.15 -14.58
C ALA A 8 -8.06 -26.04 -15.48
N GLN A 9 -7.64 -26.38 -16.70
CA GLN A 9 -7.46 -25.37 -17.75
C GLN A 9 -8.84 -24.77 -18.03
N GLY A 10 -9.05 -23.55 -17.54
CA GLY A 10 -10.36 -22.91 -17.56
C GLY A 10 -10.90 -22.70 -18.97
N SER A 11 -12.23 -22.79 -19.10
CA SER A 11 -12.93 -22.12 -20.20
C SER A 11 -12.67 -20.62 -20.09
N PRO A 12 -12.58 -19.86 -21.20
CA PRO A 12 -12.45 -18.39 -21.15
C PRO A 12 -13.59 -17.71 -20.37
N GLU A 13 -14.71 -18.40 -20.18
CA GLU A 13 -15.90 -17.87 -19.51
C GLU A 13 -16.01 -18.28 -18.03
N VAL A 14 -15.34 -19.36 -17.62
CA VAL A 14 -15.48 -19.95 -16.26
C VAL A 14 -14.11 -20.32 -15.70
N ALA A 15 -13.74 -19.66 -14.61
CA ALA A 15 -12.58 -20.02 -13.79
C ALA A 15 -13.01 -20.98 -12.67
N LEU A 16 -12.48 -22.20 -12.68
CA LEU A 16 -12.64 -23.17 -11.60
C LEU A 16 -11.42 -23.13 -10.68
N VAL A 17 -11.64 -22.84 -9.41
CA VAL A 17 -10.60 -22.73 -8.39
C VAL A 17 -10.96 -23.52 -7.14
N THR A 18 -9.97 -23.78 -6.27
CA THR A 18 -10.22 -24.40 -4.96
C THR A 18 -11.23 -23.60 -4.15
N TRP A 19 -12.07 -24.32 -3.42
CA TRP A 19 -12.93 -23.73 -2.41
C TRP A 19 -12.08 -23.29 -1.23
N GLU A 20 -12.22 -22.03 -0.81
CA GLU A 20 -11.51 -21.47 0.33
C GLU A 20 -12.51 -21.07 1.41
N GLU A 21 -12.27 -21.51 2.64
CA GLU A 21 -13.08 -21.17 3.81
C GLU A 21 -12.42 -20.06 4.64
N GLY A 22 -13.24 -19.23 5.30
CA GLY A 22 -12.79 -18.17 6.19
C GLY A 22 -13.83 -17.07 6.37
N VAL A 23 -13.54 -16.14 7.28
CA VAL A 23 -14.36 -14.96 7.54
C VAL A 23 -13.98 -13.86 6.56
N CYS A 24 -14.96 -13.25 5.90
CA CYS A 24 -14.69 -12.14 4.98
C CYS A 24 -14.20 -10.91 5.75
N LEU A 25 -13.11 -10.28 5.32
CA LEU A 25 -12.58 -9.09 6.00
C LEU A 25 -13.58 -7.93 6.02
N SER A 26 -14.53 -7.89 5.09
CA SER A 26 -15.61 -6.91 5.12
C SER A 26 -16.49 -7.02 6.38
N GLU A 27 -16.67 -8.23 6.91
CA GLU A 27 -17.43 -8.48 8.14
C GLU A 27 -16.60 -8.11 9.38
N VAL A 28 -15.31 -8.46 9.36
CA VAL A 28 -14.34 -8.07 10.40
C VAL A 28 -14.29 -6.54 10.52
N ILE A 29 -14.13 -5.83 9.39
CA ILE A 29 -14.01 -4.37 9.34
C ILE A 29 -15.34 -3.66 9.63
N ARG A 30 -16.50 -4.30 9.41
CA ARG A 30 -17.81 -3.72 9.73
C ARG A 30 -17.98 -3.50 11.23
N ARG A 31 -17.36 -4.35 12.06
CA ARG A 31 -17.31 -4.17 13.50
C ARG A 31 -16.26 -3.09 13.82
N PRO A 32 -16.69 -1.93 14.37
CA PRO A 32 -15.76 -0.85 14.69
C PRO A 32 -14.62 -1.37 15.55
N PHE A 33 -13.39 -0.91 15.26
CA PHE A 33 -12.26 -1.24 16.10
C PHE A 33 -12.39 -0.46 17.42
N THR A 34 -12.65 -1.16 18.52
CA THR A 34 -12.83 -0.58 19.87
C THR A 34 -11.95 -1.32 20.87
N ALA A 35 -10.73 -0.82 21.08
CA ALA A 35 -9.72 -1.47 21.93
C ALA A 35 -10.20 -1.76 23.36
N SER A 36 -11.15 -0.99 23.89
CA SER A 36 -11.68 -1.16 25.24
C SER A 36 -12.77 -2.23 25.37
N SER A 37 -13.32 -2.73 24.27
CA SER A 37 -14.46 -3.66 24.28
C SER A 37 -14.29 -4.87 23.36
N MET A 38 -13.17 -4.98 22.66
CA MET A 38 -12.81 -6.13 21.86
C MET A 38 -11.91 -7.05 22.67
N GLU A 39 -12.05 -8.35 22.46
CA GLU A 39 -11.13 -9.34 23.02
C GLU A 39 -9.73 -9.15 22.43
N ASP A 40 -8.69 -9.33 23.26
CA ASP A 40 -7.30 -9.19 22.85
C ASP A 40 -6.94 -10.12 21.66
N SER A 41 -7.56 -11.30 21.62
CA SER A 41 -7.44 -12.28 20.52
C SER A 41 -7.93 -11.70 19.18
N GLU A 42 -9.05 -10.99 19.17
CA GLU A 42 -9.60 -10.36 17.96
C GLU A 42 -8.71 -9.19 17.50
N ILE A 43 -8.21 -8.39 18.45
CA ILE A 43 -7.26 -7.31 18.16
C ILE A 43 -5.99 -7.88 17.51
N ALA A 44 -5.40 -8.92 18.11
CA ALA A 44 -4.21 -9.58 17.59
C ALA A 44 -4.44 -10.18 16.20
N ALA A 45 -5.61 -10.78 15.96
CA ALA A 45 -5.99 -11.32 14.66
C ALA A 45 -6.03 -10.25 13.57
N ARG A 46 -6.66 -9.10 13.85
CA ARG A 46 -6.75 -7.99 12.89
C ARG A 46 -5.40 -7.37 12.59
N MET A 47 -4.58 -7.13 13.61
CA MET A 47 -3.22 -6.60 13.44
C MET A 47 -2.35 -7.58 12.62
N THR A 48 -2.47 -8.87 12.88
CA THR A 48 -1.76 -9.91 12.13
C THR A 48 -2.21 -9.93 10.66
N ALA A 49 -3.52 -9.85 10.41
CA ALA A 49 -4.07 -9.77 9.07
C ALA A 49 -3.58 -8.52 8.31
N ALA A 50 -3.55 -7.35 8.97
CA ALA A 50 -3.05 -6.11 8.39
C ALA A 50 -1.58 -6.23 7.96
N LYS A 51 -0.72 -6.70 8.88
CA LYS A 51 0.72 -6.92 8.63
C LYS A 51 0.95 -7.92 7.49
N MET A 52 0.22 -9.03 7.48
CA MET A 52 0.33 -10.03 6.42
C MET A 52 -0.08 -9.46 5.06
N LEU A 53 -1.19 -8.72 5.01
CA LEU A 53 -1.69 -8.11 3.78
C LEU A 53 -0.72 -7.04 3.25
N ALA A 54 -0.18 -6.20 4.13
CA ALA A 54 0.84 -5.20 3.79
C ALA A 54 2.12 -5.85 3.24
N ARG A 55 2.65 -6.88 3.91
CA ARG A 55 3.83 -7.64 3.45
C ARG A 55 3.60 -8.28 2.08
N VAL A 56 2.43 -8.88 1.89
CA VAL A 56 2.04 -9.49 0.61
C VAL A 56 2.03 -8.46 -0.50
N PHE A 57 1.41 -7.29 -0.24
CA PHE A 57 1.31 -6.22 -1.22
C PHE A 57 2.70 -5.84 -1.75
N TRP A 58 3.65 -5.58 -0.84
CA TRP A 58 5.02 -5.24 -1.24
C TRP A 58 5.79 -6.41 -1.85
N LYS A 59 5.58 -7.64 -1.38
CA LYS A 59 6.19 -8.83 -2.01
C LYS A 59 5.70 -9.01 -3.45
N LEU A 60 4.41 -8.87 -3.71
CA LEU A 60 3.86 -8.93 -5.07
C LEU A 60 4.47 -7.85 -5.96
N LEU A 61 4.59 -6.62 -5.47
CA LEU A 61 5.21 -5.55 -6.24
C LEU A 61 6.71 -5.78 -6.47
N PHE A 62 7.49 -5.99 -5.42
CA PHE A 62 8.96 -5.99 -5.50
C PHE A 62 9.55 -7.30 -6.02
N ARG A 63 8.91 -8.46 -5.78
CA ARG A 63 9.42 -9.75 -6.24
C ARG A 63 8.77 -10.22 -7.52
N HIS A 64 7.47 -9.98 -7.66
CA HIS A 64 6.68 -10.49 -8.77
C HIS A 64 6.32 -9.41 -9.79
N ARG A 65 6.61 -8.13 -9.51
CA ARG A 65 6.27 -6.98 -10.35
C ARG A 65 4.78 -6.90 -10.63
N ILE A 66 3.96 -7.18 -9.61
CA ILE A 66 2.51 -7.16 -9.69
C ILE A 66 1.98 -6.06 -8.75
N ALA A 67 1.34 -5.04 -9.33
CA ALA A 67 0.51 -4.12 -8.57
C ALA A 67 -0.86 -4.77 -8.31
N LEU A 68 -1.17 -5.01 -7.04
CA LEU A 68 -2.44 -5.60 -6.60
C LEU A 68 -3.56 -4.55 -6.65
N GLY A 69 -4.05 -4.25 -7.85
CA GLY A 69 -5.17 -3.36 -8.06
C GLY A 69 -6.49 -3.95 -7.54
N GLY A 70 -7.43 -3.07 -7.14
CA GLY A 70 -8.78 -3.47 -6.79
C GLY A 70 -8.93 -4.23 -5.47
N LEU A 71 -7.91 -4.18 -4.61
CA LEU A 71 -7.99 -4.76 -3.27
C LEU A 71 -9.13 -4.10 -2.49
N CYS A 72 -10.05 -4.92 -2.00
CA CYS A 72 -11.12 -4.49 -1.11
C CYS A 72 -11.39 -5.59 -0.08
N ALA A 73 -11.92 -5.20 1.08
CA ALA A 73 -12.19 -6.13 2.17
C ALA A 73 -13.17 -7.26 1.80
N GLY A 74 -14.01 -7.06 0.78
CA GLY A 74 -14.95 -8.07 0.29
C GLY A 74 -14.29 -9.21 -0.50
N ASN A 75 -13.06 -9.01 -0.98
CA ASN A 75 -12.32 -9.98 -1.79
C ASN A 75 -11.22 -10.70 -1.00
N VAL A 76 -11.27 -10.62 0.33
CA VAL A 76 -10.22 -11.14 1.21
C VAL A 76 -10.87 -11.91 2.35
N LEU A 77 -10.40 -13.13 2.56
CA LEU A 77 -10.79 -13.93 3.72
C LEU A 77 -9.68 -13.93 4.77
N LEU A 78 -10.09 -14.04 6.02
CA LEU A 78 -9.27 -14.33 7.17
C LEU A 78 -9.67 -15.71 7.71
N ARG A 79 -8.70 -16.59 7.90
CA ARG A 79 -8.89 -17.89 8.54
C ARG A 79 -7.76 -18.19 9.51
N THR A 80 -7.94 -19.17 10.38
CA THR A 80 -6.83 -19.80 11.09
C THR A 80 -5.96 -20.59 10.10
N ALA A 81 -4.65 -20.62 10.34
CA ALA A 81 -3.73 -21.45 9.58
C ALA A 81 -4.02 -22.92 9.93
N MET A 82 -3.97 -23.79 8.92
CA MET A 82 -4.33 -25.20 9.07
C MET A 82 -3.50 -25.94 10.14
N ASP A 83 -2.30 -25.46 10.44
CA ASP A 83 -1.33 -26.13 11.31
C ASP A 83 -1.18 -25.46 12.69
N ASP A 84 -1.85 -24.33 12.93
CA ASP A 84 -1.69 -23.55 14.16
C ASP A 84 -2.91 -22.63 14.39
N GLU A 85 -3.71 -22.92 15.42
CA GLU A 85 -4.93 -22.19 15.78
C GLU A 85 -4.67 -20.74 16.21
N ASP A 86 -3.45 -20.42 16.65
CA ASP A 86 -3.03 -19.07 17.04
C ASP A 86 -2.52 -18.24 15.85
N HIS A 87 -2.32 -18.88 14.70
CA HIS A 87 -1.83 -18.20 13.51
C HIS A 87 -2.95 -17.91 12.52
N TYR A 88 -3.04 -16.66 12.10
CA TYR A 88 -4.01 -16.24 11.09
C TYR A 88 -3.41 -16.27 9.70
N GLN A 89 -4.25 -16.52 8.70
CA GLN A 89 -3.91 -16.48 7.29
C GLN A 89 -4.92 -15.63 6.51
N VAL A 90 -4.36 -14.75 5.67
CA VAL A 90 -5.13 -13.98 4.68
C VAL A 90 -5.19 -14.74 3.35
N VAL A 91 -6.38 -14.84 2.77
CA VAL A 91 -6.64 -15.46 1.46
C VAL A 91 -7.20 -14.41 0.50
N LEU A 92 -6.55 -14.20 -0.65
CA LEU A 92 -7.07 -13.27 -1.67
C LEU A 92 -7.94 -14.03 -2.68
N LEU A 93 -9.22 -13.65 -2.77
CA LEU A 93 -10.19 -14.31 -3.65
C LEU A 93 -10.23 -13.73 -5.06
N ARG A 94 -9.86 -12.45 -5.23
CA ARG A 94 -9.89 -11.77 -6.53
C ARG A 94 -8.58 -11.10 -6.87
N CYS A 95 -8.14 -11.30 -8.11
CA CYS A 95 -6.95 -10.71 -8.70
C CYS A 95 -7.21 -10.08 -10.09
N GLY A 96 -8.48 -9.92 -10.50
CA GLY A 96 -8.84 -9.47 -11.85
C GLY A 96 -8.39 -8.04 -12.22
N LEU A 97 -7.94 -7.25 -11.24
CA LEU A 97 -7.39 -5.91 -11.43
C LEU A 97 -5.88 -5.86 -11.17
N CYS A 98 -5.22 -7.01 -10.98
CA CYS A 98 -3.77 -7.07 -10.93
C CYS A 98 -3.16 -6.59 -12.24
N ARG A 99 -2.09 -5.80 -12.14
CA ARG A 99 -1.33 -5.33 -13.29
C ARG A 99 0.11 -5.71 -13.13
N GLN A 100 0.70 -6.24 -14.19
CA GLN A 100 2.14 -6.36 -14.26
C GLN A 100 2.73 -4.96 -14.44
N VAL A 101 3.78 -4.69 -13.67
CA VAL A 101 4.53 -3.43 -13.67
C VAL A 101 5.92 -3.72 -14.23
N ASP A 102 6.51 -2.77 -14.94
CA ASP A 102 7.88 -2.92 -15.42
C ASP A 102 8.91 -2.83 -14.28
N GLN A 103 10.13 -3.31 -14.55
CA GLN A 103 11.20 -3.30 -13.56
C GLN A 103 11.62 -1.87 -13.19
N ALA A 104 11.59 -0.94 -14.15
CA ALA A 104 11.98 0.45 -13.94
C ALA A 104 11.11 1.12 -12.88
N THR A 105 9.78 0.99 -12.98
CA THR A 105 8.84 1.55 -12.00
C THR A 105 9.03 0.91 -10.61
N VAL A 106 9.35 -0.39 -10.56
CA VAL A 106 9.66 -1.07 -9.30
C VAL A 106 10.91 -0.52 -8.64
N ASP A 107 11.97 -0.28 -9.42
CA ASP A 107 13.22 0.30 -8.93
C ASP A 107 13.03 1.77 -8.54
N ASP A 108 12.25 2.53 -9.31
CA ASP A 108 11.87 3.91 -9.00
C ASP A 108 11.17 4.00 -7.63
N VAL A 109 10.24 3.08 -7.34
CA VAL A 109 9.55 3.01 -6.03
C VAL A 109 10.52 2.67 -4.90
N ARG A 110 11.45 1.72 -5.11
CA ARG A 110 12.47 1.36 -4.12
C ARG A 110 13.39 2.53 -3.81
N GLU A 111 13.93 3.19 -4.83
CA GLU A 111 14.82 4.32 -4.65
C GLU A 111 14.15 5.46 -3.89
N ILE A 112 12.89 5.78 -4.22
CA ILE A 112 12.11 6.79 -3.51
C ILE A 112 11.87 6.38 -2.06
N ALA A 113 11.47 5.12 -1.82
CA ALA A 113 11.21 4.63 -0.48
C ALA A 113 12.48 4.62 0.39
N SER A 114 13.61 4.17 -0.15
CA SER A 114 14.91 4.22 0.51
C SER A 114 15.34 5.66 0.81
N ALA A 115 15.13 6.60 -0.12
CA ALA A 115 15.40 8.02 0.09
C ALA A 115 14.54 8.59 1.24
N VAL A 116 13.26 8.26 1.30
CA VAL A 116 12.38 8.65 2.41
C VAL A 116 12.88 8.04 3.73
N HIS A 117 13.24 6.76 3.73
CA HIS A 117 13.70 6.05 4.93
C HIS A 117 14.98 6.64 5.53
N ARG A 118 15.95 7.02 4.68
CA ARG A 118 17.19 7.66 5.11
C ARG A 118 17.07 9.15 5.44
N GLY A 119 15.86 9.70 5.38
CA GLY A 119 15.61 11.12 5.68
C GLY A 119 16.22 12.07 4.64
N ALA A 120 16.18 11.70 3.35
CA ALA A 120 16.64 12.54 2.27
C ALA A 120 15.97 13.93 2.30
N SER A 121 16.70 14.95 1.87
CA SER A 121 16.19 16.31 1.90
C SER A 121 14.97 16.47 0.96
N PRO A 122 14.08 17.45 1.20
CA PRO A 122 12.98 17.77 0.30
C PRO A 122 13.40 17.94 -1.17
N ARG A 123 14.55 18.59 -1.36
CA ARG A 123 15.14 18.81 -2.68
C ARG A 123 15.57 17.52 -3.33
N GLU A 124 16.30 16.68 -2.61
CA GLU A 124 16.77 15.38 -3.11
C GLU A 124 15.60 14.47 -3.49
N LEU A 125 14.56 14.40 -2.65
CA LEU A 125 13.34 13.65 -2.94
C LEU A 125 12.59 14.21 -4.15
N GLY A 126 12.53 15.53 -4.25
CA GLY A 126 11.92 16.23 -5.38
C GLY A 126 12.65 15.96 -6.69
N GLU A 127 13.97 16.08 -6.72
CA GLU A 127 14.82 15.78 -7.88
C GLU A 127 14.68 14.30 -8.30
N LEU A 128 14.64 13.39 -7.32
CA LEU A 128 14.40 11.98 -7.57
C LEU A 128 13.01 11.75 -8.19
N PHE A 129 11.96 12.40 -7.66
CA PHE A 129 10.62 12.30 -8.22
C PHE A 129 10.53 12.87 -9.64
N LEU A 130 11.21 13.99 -9.92
CA LEU A 130 11.26 14.57 -11.26
C LEU A 130 11.98 13.65 -12.24
N SER A 131 13.10 13.04 -11.85
CA SER A 131 13.86 12.12 -12.69
C SER A 131 13.11 10.81 -12.93
N ARG A 132 12.62 10.18 -11.86
CA ARG A 132 12.05 8.83 -11.89
C ARG A 132 10.57 8.79 -12.26
N VAL A 133 9.78 9.80 -11.90
CA VAL A 133 8.33 9.78 -12.17
C VAL A 133 7.98 10.65 -13.37
N HIS A 134 8.44 11.90 -13.39
CA HIS A 134 8.13 12.85 -14.46
C HIS A 134 8.92 12.59 -15.74
N GLY A 135 10.22 12.38 -15.65
CA GLY A 135 11.08 12.03 -16.78
C GLY A 135 10.63 10.72 -17.46
N ARG A 136 10.27 9.70 -16.69
CA ARG A 136 9.70 8.44 -17.22
C ARG A 136 8.36 8.61 -17.91
N ALA A 137 7.58 9.61 -17.50
CA ALA A 137 6.32 9.98 -18.15
C ALA A 137 6.54 10.82 -19.43
N GLY A 138 7.79 10.99 -19.88
CA GLY A 138 8.14 11.84 -21.03
C GLY A 138 8.08 13.33 -20.73
N GLY A 139 8.04 13.70 -19.44
CA GLY A 139 8.12 15.08 -19.00
C GLY A 139 9.54 15.62 -19.09
N ARG A 140 9.67 16.92 -19.34
CA ARG A 140 10.97 17.60 -19.38
C ARG A 140 11.10 18.58 -18.21
N PRO A 141 12.31 18.77 -17.64
CA PRO A 141 12.51 19.65 -16.49
C PRO A 141 11.98 21.08 -16.69
N GLU A 142 12.01 21.59 -17.92
CA GLU A 142 11.55 22.94 -18.25
C GLU A 142 10.02 23.08 -18.19
N GLU A 143 9.28 21.97 -18.19
CA GLU A 143 7.82 21.93 -18.05
C GLU A 143 7.37 22.08 -16.58
N VAL A 144 8.29 21.94 -15.62
CA VAL A 144 7.99 21.99 -14.19
C VAL A 144 7.85 23.43 -13.73
N VAL A 145 6.65 23.78 -13.27
CA VAL A 145 6.35 25.10 -12.72
C VAL A 145 6.76 25.14 -11.25
N ASP A 146 7.59 26.11 -10.89
CA ASP A 146 8.08 26.32 -9.52
C ASP A 146 8.67 25.04 -8.88
N PRO A 147 9.87 24.59 -9.32
CA PRO A 147 10.50 23.38 -8.80
C PRO A 147 10.74 23.40 -7.29
N GLU A 148 11.14 24.55 -6.73
CA GLU A 148 11.36 24.68 -5.28
C GLU A 148 10.06 24.56 -4.48
N GLY A 149 8.95 25.11 -5.00
CA GLY A 149 7.62 24.89 -4.44
C GLY A 149 7.13 23.45 -4.57
N PHE A 150 7.52 22.75 -5.64
CA PHE A 150 7.26 21.32 -5.78
C PHE A 150 7.99 20.51 -4.71
N TYR A 151 9.28 20.77 -4.48
CA TYR A 151 10.08 20.11 -3.45
C TYR A 151 9.52 20.33 -2.05
N SER A 152 9.11 21.57 -1.75
CA SER A 152 8.42 21.93 -0.51
C SER A 152 7.08 21.19 -0.36
N SER A 153 6.35 20.99 -1.46
CA SER A 153 5.09 20.24 -1.46
C SER A 153 5.29 18.75 -1.17
N ILE A 154 6.36 18.13 -1.67
CA ILE A 154 6.72 16.74 -1.34
C ILE A 154 7.02 16.62 0.16
N ALA A 155 7.80 17.54 0.73
CA ALA A 155 8.08 17.55 2.17
C ALA A 155 6.81 17.71 3.00
N SER A 156 5.90 18.60 2.59
CA SER A 156 4.62 18.79 3.25
C SER A 156 3.78 17.51 3.23
N LEU A 157 3.73 16.80 2.10
CA LEU A 157 3.01 15.52 1.99
C LEU A 157 3.61 14.44 2.90
N LEU A 158 4.94 14.35 2.99
CA LEU A 158 5.63 13.42 3.89
C LEU A 158 5.43 13.78 5.37
N GLY A 159 5.39 15.07 5.72
CA GLY A 159 5.05 15.51 7.07
C GLY A 159 3.61 15.17 7.47
N LEU A 160 2.71 14.97 6.50
CA LEU A 160 1.33 14.53 6.74
C LEU A 160 1.19 12.99 6.88
N THR A 161 2.21 12.23 6.48
CA THR A 161 2.29 10.78 6.68
C THR A 161 3.06 10.42 7.94
N CYS A 162 4.12 11.18 8.25
CA CYS A 162 4.96 11.00 9.42
C CYS A 162 4.53 11.99 10.50
N LEU A 163 3.46 11.67 11.23
CA LEU A 163 3.15 12.43 12.44
C LEU A 163 4.21 12.11 13.49
N ALA A 164 5.13 13.06 13.65
CA ALA A 164 6.15 13.06 14.66
C ALA A 164 5.55 12.79 16.05
N GLU A 165 6.29 12.02 16.85
CA GLU A 165 6.15 11.76 18.28
C GLU A 165 6.26 13.03 19.15
N SER A 166 5.95 14.21 18.62
CA SER A 166 6.02 15.48 19.33
C SER A 166 4.72 15.76 20.10
N GLY A 167 4.61 15.14 21.28
CA GLY A 167 4.24 15.79 22.55
C GLY A 167 3.00 16.71 22.64
N GLY A 168 2.03 16.64 21.72
CA GLY A 168 0.84 17.48 21.73
C GLY A 168 -0.43 16.64 21.83
N SER A 169 -1.18 16.84 22.92
CA SER A 169 -2.52 16.28 23.15
C SER A 169 -3.43 16.42 21.92
N GLY A 170 -3.57 15.32 21.19
CA GLY A 170 -4.41 15.21 20.00
C GLY A 170 -3.72 14.41 18.91
N VAL A 171 -3.75 13.08 19.02
CA VAL A 171 -3.34 12.18 17.94
C VAL A 171 -4.29 12.43 16.76
N THR A 172 -3.94 13.38 15.89
CA THR A 172 -4.58 13.47 14.59
C THR A 172 -4.24 12.18 13.86
N GLN A 173 -5.22 11.45 13.36
CA GLN A 173 -4.92 10.23 12.61
C GLN A 173 -4.19 10.62 11.32
N PRO A 174 -3.15 9.88 10.89
CA PRO A 174 -2.52 10.11 9.60
C PRO A 174 -3.59 10.16 8.50
N LEU A 175 -3.37 11.01 7.49
CA LEU A 175 -4.35 11.14 6.41
C LEU A 175 -4.47 9.80 5.69
N ARG A 176 -5.71 9.34 5.49
CA ARG A 176 -5.96 8.09 4.74
C ARG A 176 -5.30 8.16 3.36
N GLY A 177 -4.76 7.04 2.89
CA GLY A 177 -4.03 6.94 1.62
C GLY A 177 -4.75 7.58 0.44
N ALA A 178 -6.09 7.49 0.36
CA ALA A 178 -6.88 8.11 -0.70
C ALA A 178 -6.77 9.64 -0.72
N LEU A 179 -6.75 10.29 0.44
CA LEU A 179 -6.60 11.73 0.55
C LEU A 179 -5.16 12.17 0.28
N LEU A 180 -4.16 11.38 0.69
CA LEU A 180 -2.76 11.61 0.34
C LEU A 180 -2.54 11.54 -1.17
N LEU A 181 -3.09 10.52 -1.84
CA LEU A 181 -3.01 10.41 -3.29
C LEU A 181 -3.72 11.57 -3.96
N HIS A 182 -4.92 11.96 -3.50
CA HIS A 182 -5.63 13.12 -4.04
C HIS A 182 -4.77 14.39 -3.97
N ARG A 183 -4.26 14.73 -2.78
CA ARG A 183 -3.39 15.91 -2.58
C ARG A 183 -2.11 15.80 -3.40
N GLY A 184 -1.51 14.61 -3.48
CA GLY A 184 -0.36 14.34 -4.33
C GLY A 184 -0.65 14.67 -5.80
N LEU A 185 -1.76 14.16 -6.35
CA LEU A 185 -2.18 14.43 -7.72
C LEU A 185 -2.45 15.92 -7.97
N GLU A 186 -3.04 16.62 -7.00
CA GLU A 186 -3.22 18.08 -7.07
C GLU A 186 -1.88 18.82 -7.16
N LYS A 187 -0.89 18.41 -6.35
CA LYS A 187 0.47 18.98 -6.40
C LYS A 187 1.17 18.67 -7.71
N LEU A 188 1.05 17.45 -8.23
CA LEU A 188 1.60 17.14 -9.54
C LEU A 188 1.00 18.06 -10.62
N ARG A 189 -0.32 18.24 -10.60
CA ARG A 189 -1.01 19.12 -11.54
C ARG A 189 -0.60 20.59 -11.39
N SER A 190 -0.52 21.12 -10.16
CA SER A 190 -0.19 22.54 -9.93
C SER A 190 1.24 22.88 -10.36
N HIS A 191 2.15 21.91 -10.34
CA HIS A 191 3.56 22.08 -10.72
C HIS A 191 3.88 21.57 -12.13
N GLY A 192 2.89 21.15 -12.94
CA GLY A 192 3.14 20.61 -14.29
C GLY A 192 3.86 19.26 -14.32
N VAL A 193 3.96 18.58 -13.18
CA VAL A 193 4.65 17.30 -13.02
C VAL A 193 3.75 16.18 -13.54
N ARG A 194 4.34 15.24 -14.26
CA ARG A 194 3.65 14.12 -14.90
C ARG A 194 3.96 12.83 -14.16
N ALA A 195 3.05 11.88 -14.20
CA ALA A 195 3.27 10.53 -13.71
C ALA A 195 2.78 9.53 -14.75
N SER A 196 3.58 8.50 -15.01
CA SER A 196 3.19 7.43 -15.93
C SER A 196 2.00 6.63 -15.39
N ALA A 197 1.28 5.93 -16.27
CA ALA A 197 0.21 5.03 -15.86
C ALA A 197 0.69 3.94 -14.88
N ALA A 198 1.92 3.42 -15.04
CA ALA A 198 2.48 2.40 -14.15
C ALA A 198 2.67 2.92 -12.72
N HIS A 199 3.27 4.11 -12.56
CA HIS A 199 3.41 4.78 -11.27
C HIS A 199 2.04 5.04 -10.60
N LEU A 200 1.05 5.50 -11.37
CA LEU A 200 -0.31 5.72 -10.86
C LEU A 200 -1.02 4.42 -10.47
N GLN A 201 -0.79 3.32 -11.20
CA GLN A 201 -1.32 2.00 -10.85
C GLN A 201 -0.74 1.49 -9.53
N VAL A 202 0.57 1.66 -9.31
CA VAL A 202 1.20 1.30 -8.03
C VAL A 202 0.65 2.15 -6.90
N ALA A 203 0.56 3.46 -7.09
CA ALA A 203 0.05 4.38 -6.07
C ALA A 203 -1.42 4.07 -5.70
N THR A 204 -2.28 3.84 -6.69
CA THR A 204 -3.69 3.47 -6.45
C THR A 204 -3.84 2.11 -5.78
N ALA A 205 -3.00 1.13 -6.14
CA ALA A 205 -2.97 -0.17 -5.47
C ALA A 205 -2.50 -0.04 -4.00
N ALA A 206 -1.49 0.79 -3.73
CA ALA A 206 -1.04 1.09 -2.36
C ALA A 206 -2.13 1.78 -1.54
N VAL A 207 -2.89 2.70 -2.13
CA VAL A 207 -4.05 3.33 -1.48
C VAL A 207 -5.13 2.32 -1.13
N ALA A 208 -5.43 1.37 -2.04
CA ALA A 208 -6.41 0.33 -1.77
C ALA A 208 -5.96 -0.59 -0.63
N ALA A 209 -4.68 -0.99 -0.63
CA ALA A 209 -4.07 -1.76 0.46
C ALA A 209 -4.13 -0.99 1.78
N HIS A 210 -3.70 0.27 1.78
CA HIS A 210 -3.79 1.16 2.94
C HIS A 210 -5.21 1.24 3.50
N GLY A 211 -6.23 1.40 2.63
CA GLY A 211 -7.62 1.51 3.05
C GLY A 211 -8.18 0.25 3.73
N VAL A 212 -7.68 -0.94 3.39
CA VAL A 212 -8.03 -2.18 4.09
C VAL A 212 -7.20 -2.34 5.36
N CYS A 213 -5.87 -2.19 5.27
CA CYS A 213 -4.96 -2.40 6.38
C CYS A 213 -5.20 -1.41 7.54
N SER A 214 -5.40 -0.12 7.26
CA SER A 214 -5.67 0.91 8.29
C SER A 214 -6.99 0.72 9.04
N ARG A 215 -7.94 -0.04 8.48
CA ARG A 215 -9.17 -0.42 9.18
C ARG A 215 -9.01 -1.66 10.05
N LEU A 216 -8.04 -2.51 9.73
CA LEU A 216 -7.69 -3.68 10.52
C LEU A 216 -6.78 -3.28 11.68
N ASP A 217 -5.80 -2.41 11.43
CA ASP A 217 -4.84 -1.90 12.39
C ASP A 217 -4.77 -0.37 12.30
N PRO A 218 -5.69 0.35 12.98
CA PRO A 218 -5.72 1.80 12.96
C PRO A 218 -4.59 2.45 13.76
N PHE A 219 -3.93 1.73 14.67
CA PHE A 219 -2.85 2.28 15.51
C PHE A 219 -1.54 2.40 14.74
N SER A 220 -1.21 1.39 13.94
CA SER A 220 -0.03 1.39 13.08
C SER A 220 -0.35 1.81 11.64
N ASP A 221 -1.50 2.46 11.41
CA ASP A 221 -1.99 2.89 10.08
C ASP A 221 -1.88 1.78 9.00
N GLY A 222 -2.14 0.54 9.41
CA GLY A 222 -2.08 -0.64 8.55
C GLY A 222 -0.68 -1.21 8.29
N CYS A 223 0.35 -0.75 8.98
CA CYS A 223 1.75 -1.21 8.89
C CYS A 223 2.35 -1.20 7.46
N LEU A 224 1.78 -0.40 6.55
CA LEU A 224 2.13 -0.50 5.14
C LEU A 224 3.58 -0.05 4.91
N TYR A 225 4.03 1.00 5.60
CA TYR A 225 5.40 1.48 5.46
C TYR A 225 6.43 0.56 6.14
N GLU A 226 6.14 0.06 7.34
CA GLU A 226 6.98 -0.90 8.05
C GLU A 226 7.16 -2.20 7.24
N ALA A 227 6.08 -2.68 6.63
CA ALA A 227 6.14 -3.84 5.75
C ALA A 227 6.96 -3.58 4.47
N LEU A 228 6.96 -2.34 3.95
CA LEU A 228 7.83 -1.97 2.84
C LEU A 228 9.29 -2.09 3.24
N LEU A 229 9.67 -1.51 4.38
CA LEU A 229 11.05 -1.55 4.88
C LEU A 229 11.52 -2.98 5.17
N GLU A 230 10.64 -3.82 5.71
CA GLU A 230 10.93 -5.24 5.94
C GLU A 230 11.20 -6.01 4.64
N VAL A 231 10.33 -5.82 3.64
CA VAL A 231 10.43 -6.55 2.35
C VAL A 231 11.60 -6.04 1.52
N GLU A 232 11.91 -4.75 1.57
CA GLU A 232 13.06 -4.14 0.91
C GLU A 232 14.39 -4.51 1.61
N GLY A 233 14.43 -4.46 2.94
CA GLY A 233 15.62 -4.72 3.75
C GLY A 233 16.09 -6.18 3.78
N GLY A 234 15.40 -7.09 3.10
CA GLY A 234 15.86 -8.46 2.86
C GLY A 234 15.92 -9.37 4.08
N LYS A 235 15.38 -8.98 5.24
CA LYS A 235 15.34 -9.85 6.42
C LYS A 235 14.20 -10.87 6.28
N PHE A 236 14.58 -12.11 6.01
CA PHE A 236 13.78 -13.32 6.28
C PHE A 236 14.46 -14.07 7.40
#